data_AF-A0A958T5M6-F1
#
_entry.id   AF-A0A958T5M6-F1
#
_cell.length_a   1.000
_cell.length_b   1.000
_cell.length_c   1.000
_cell.angle_alpha   90.00
_cell.angle_beta   90.00
_cell.angle_gamma   90.00
#
_symmetry.space_group_name_H-M   'P 1'
#
loop_
_entity.id
_entity.type
_entity.pdbx_description
1 polymer ?
#
loop_
_entity_poly.entity_id
_entity_poly.type
_entity_poly.pdbx_seq_one_letter_code
_entity_poly.pdbx_strand_id
1 'polypeptide(L)'
;LIGFHTYDYERHFLSSVRRILRLEVQFNEISYEDRIVKVDSFPMGIDYDKFHHAAKKHVNLPNDKKSELRKRLDDHIQSSSNAKLILSIDRMDYTKGIPNRIRAFEYFLDKYPQFKEKVRLVMLAVPSRSDVPQYRKLKRETDELVGRINGKFATVSWTPIWYFYRSMPFENLIDLYTSSDIALVTPIRDGMNLVAK
;
A
#
# COMPACT_ATOMS: atom_id res chain seq x y z
N LEU A 1 -8.25 24.74 -16.18
CA LEU A 1 -8.73 23.87 -15.08
C LEU A 1 -7.52 23.25 -14.39
N ILE A 2 -7.46 23.30 -13.06
CA ILE A 2 -6.46 22.63 -12.21
C ILE A 2 -7.20 21.66 -11.30
N GLY A 3 -6.79 20.38 -11.31
CA GLY A 3 -7.45 19.32 -10.53
C GLY A 3 -6.61 18.84 -9.35
N PHE A 4 -7.24 18.62 -8.20
CA PHE A 4 -6.65 17.99 -7.02
C PHE A 4 -7.38 16.69 -6.66
N HIS A 5 -6.76 15.80 -5.89
CA HIS A 5 -7.45 14.58 -5.44
C HIS A 5 -8.37 14.79 -4.25
N THR A 6 -8.12 15.84 -3.45
CA THR A 6 -8.88 16.15 -2.24
C THR A 6 -9.20 17.63 -2.20
N TYR A 7 -10.34 17.94 -1.57
CA TYR A 7 -10.76 19.30 -1.31
C TYR A 7 -9.74 20.07 -0.45
N ASP A 8 -9.05 19.42 0.48
CA ASP A 8 -8.03 20.08 1.30
C ASP A 8 -6.85 20.58 0.46
N TYR A 9 -6.39 19.81 -0.52
CA TYR A 9 -5.28 20.21 -1.38
C TYR A 9 -5.69 21.36 -2.29
N GLU A 10 -6.91 21.31 -2.82
CA GLU A 10 -7.54 22.41 -3.56
C GLU A 10 -7.57 23.70 -2.72
N ARG A 11 -8.09 23.64 -1.48
CA ARG A 11 -8.13 24.81 -0.58
C ARG A 11 -6.74 25.35 -0.26
N HIS A 12 -5.77 24.47 0.00
CA HIS A 12 -4.40 24.87 0.29
C HIS A 12 -3.76 25.57 -0.91
N PHE A 13 -4.03 25.10 -2.13
CA PHE A 13 -3.58 25.74 -3.36
C PHE A 13 -4.20 27.13 -3.52
N LEU A 14 -5.52 27.24 -3.44
CA LEU A 14 -6.23 28.53 -3.53
C LEU A 14 -5.76 29.53 -2.47
N SER A 15 -5.53 29.07 -1.24
CA SER A 15 -4.97 29.90 -0.18
C SER A 15 -3.53 30.36 -0.49
N SER A 16 -2.73 29.51 -1.13
CA SER A 16 -1.36 29.84 -1.52
C SER A 16 -1.35 30.87 -2.64
N VAL A 17 -2.21 30.72 -3.65
CA VAL A 17 -2.41 31.71 -4.74
C VAL A 17 -2.78 33.07 -4.17
N ARG A 18 -3.79 33.13 -3.29
CA ARG A 18 -4.25 34.39 -2.69
C ARG A 18 -3.18 35.06 -1.82
N ARG A 19 -2.32 34.30 -1.13
CA ARG A 19 -1.33 34.86 -0.19
C ARG A 19 0.01 35.19 -0.85
N ILE A 20 0.48 34.33 -1.74
CA ILE A 20 1.81 34.44 -2.35
C ILE A 20 1.73 35.31 -3.61
N LEU A 21 0.82 34.98 -4.53
CA LEU A 21 0.66 35.72 -5.79
C LEU A 21 -0.26 36.93 -5.65
N ARG A 22 -1.03 37.01 -4.54
CA ARG A 22 -1.99 38.10 -4.26
C ARG A 22 -3.06 38.25 -5.34
N LEU A 23 -3.37 37.15 -6.02
CA LEU A 23 -4.45 37.11 -7.00
C LEU A 23 -5.80 36.97 -6.31
N GLU A 24 -6.83 37.50 -6.95
CA GLU A 24 -8.20 37.32 -6.51
C GLU A 24 -8.66 35.89 -6.79
N VAL A 25 -9.35 35.31 -5.81
CA VAL A 25 -9.95 33.99 -5.90
C VAL A 25 -11.42 34.11 -5.52
N GLN A 26 -12.32 33.83 -6.46
CA GLN A 26 -13.76 33.79 -6.25
C GLN A 26 -14.30 32.43 -6.68
N PHE A 27 -15.09 31.76 -5.83
CA PHE A 27 -15.76 30.49 -6.17
C PHE A 27 -14.86 29.44 -6.87
N ASN A 28 -13.64 29.23 -6.34
CA ASN A 28 -12.61 28.33 -6.90
C ASN A 28 -12.08 28.71 -8.29
N GLU A 29 -12.33 29.94 -8.73
CA GLU A 29 -11.78 30.53 -9.93
C GLU A 29 -10.72 31.57 -9.57
N ILE A 30 -9.60 31.53 -10.29
CA ILE A 30 -8.51 32.49 -10.16
C ILE A 30 -8.54 33.38 -11.39
N SER A 31 -8.68 34.68 -11.18
CA SER A 31 -8.50 35.68 -12.24
C SER A 31 -7.00 35.91 -12.45
N TYR A 32 -6.49 35.54 -13.62
CA TYR A 32 -5.08 35.67 -13.97
C TYR A 32 -4.93 36.26 -15.37
N GLU A 33 -4.44 37.50 -15.44
CA GLU A 33 -4.32 38.26 -16.68
C GLU A 33 -5.66 38.31 -17.44
N ASP A 34 -5.72 37.74 -18.64
CA ASP A 34 -6.87 37.68 -19.52
C ASP A 34 -7.66 36.36 -19.41
N ARG A 35 -7.38 35.53 -18.39
CA ARG A 35 -7.95 34.18 -18.24
C ARG A 35 -8.53 33.90 -16.86
N ILE A 36 -9.55 33.05 -16.86
CA ILE A 36 -10.13 32.46 -15.64
C ILE A 36 -9.60 31.02 -15.49
N VAL A 37 -8.93 30.75 -14.37
CA VAL A 37 -8.42 29.42 -14.05
C VAL A 37 -9.32 28.79 -12.99
N LYS A 38 -10.18 27.86 -13.41
CA LYS A 38 -10.97 27.03 -12.49
C LYS A 38 -10.10 26.01 -11.76
N VAL A 39 -10.36 25.82 -10.48
CA VAL A 39 -9.73 24.81 -9.61
C VAL A 39 -10.83 23.92 -9.02
N ASP A 40 -10.61 22.62 -8.96
CA ASP A 40 -11.61 21.69 -8.45
C ASP A 40 -10.96 20.36 -7.98
N SER A 41 -11.73 19.49 -7.34
CA SER A 41 -11.27 18.22 -6.82
C SER A 41 -11.86 17.02 -7.58
N PHE A 42 -10.97 16.19 -8.14
CA PHE A 42 -11.26 14.99 -8.90
C PHE A 42 -10.48 13.80 -8.30
N PRO A 43 -11.08 13.06 -7.35
CA PRO A 43 -10.44 11.88 -6.80
C PRO A 43 -10.28 10.81 -7.88
N MET A 44 -9.06 10.31 -8.07
CA MET A 44 -8.78 9.33 -9.11
C MET A 44 -9.30 7.94 -8.70
N GLY A 45 -9.92 7.24 -9.66
CA GLY A 45 -10.36 5.85 -9.53
C GLY A 45 -9.32 4.84 -10.04
N ILE A 46 -9.69 3.56 -9.94
CA ILE A 46 -9.01 2.47 -10.64
C ILE A 46 -9.91 1.98 -11.79
N ASP A 47 -9.33 1.22 -12.71
CA ASP A 47 -10.07 0.46 -13.70
C ASP A 47 -10.79 -0.72 -13.01
N TYR A 48 -11.98 -0.45 -12.46
CA TYR A 48 -12.74 -1.40 -11.65
C TYR A 48 -12.98 -2.71 -12.41
N ASP A 49 -13.40 -2.62 -13.67
CA ASP A 49 -13.73 -3.80 -14.46
C ASP A 49 -12.51 -4.69 -14.66
N LYS A 50 -11.35 -4.11 -14.97
CA LYS A 50 -10.12 -4.90 -15.11
C LYS A 50 -9.78 -5.68 -13.84
N PHE A 51 -9.82 -5.05 -12.67
CA PHE A 51 -9.50 -5.71 -11.40
C PHE A 51 -10.57 -6.72 -10.99
N HIS A 52 -11.86 -6.39 -11.13
CA HIS A 52 -12.98 -7.24 -10.78
C HIS A 52 -13.03 -8.53 -11.61
N HIS A 53 -12.88 -8.42 -12.93
CA HIS A 53 -12.86 -9.59 -13.81
C HIS A 53 -11.64 -10.48 -13.55
N ALA A 54 -10.47 -9.87 -13.32
CA ALA A 54 -9.27 -10.62 -12.97
C ALA A 54 -9.44 -11.37 -11.63
N ALA A 55 -9.96 -10.70 -10.60
CA ALA A 55 -10.22 -11.32 -9.30
C ALA A 55 -11.20 -12.51 -9.41
N LYS A 56 -12.32 -12.35 -10.12
CA LYS A 56 -13.29 -13.44 -10.35
C LYS A 56 -12.68 -14.63 -11.09
N LYS A 57 -11.84 -14.36 -12.10
CA LYS A 57 -11.14 -15.41 -12.85
C LYS A 57 -10.20 -16.18 -11.94
N HIS A 58 -9.42 -15.46 -11.12
CA HIS A 58 -8.43 -16.05 -10.22
C HIS A 58 -9.03 -16.92 -9.12
N VAL A 59 -10.13 -16.50 -8.51
CA VAL A 59 -10.84 -17.29 -7.49
C VAL A 59 -11.31 -18.65 -8.04
N ASN A 60 -11.66 -18.71 -9.33
CA ASN A 60 -12.16 -19.91 -9.99
C ASN A 60 -11.07 -20.71 -10.73
N LEU A 61 -9.78 -20.35 -10.59
CA LEU A 61 -8.71 -21.08 -11.24
C LEU A 61 -8.55 -22.48 -10.63
N PRO A 62 -8.51 -23.54 -11.46
CA PRO A 62 -8.20 -24.87 -10.98
C PRO A 62 -6.76 -24.95 -10.45
N ASN A 63 -6.50 -25.85 -9.50
CA ASN A 63 -5.22 -25.91 -8.77
C ASN A 63 -3.98 -26.10 -9.66
N ASP A 64 -4.10 -26.75 -10.81
CA ASP A 64 -3.02 -26.96 -11.78
C ASP A 64 -2.59 -25.66 -12.47
N LYS A 65 -3.49 -24.67 -12.58
CA LYS A 65 -3.25 -23.36 -13.22
C LYS A 65 -2.90 -22.25 -12.23
N LYS A 66 -2.90 -22.54 -10.92
CA LYS A 66 -2.49 -21.57 -9.89
C LYS A 66 -1.00 -21.26 -10.00
N SER A 67 -0.66 -19.98 -9.82
CA SER A 67 0.73 -19.55 -9.77
C SER A 67 1.46 -20.19 -8.57
N GLU A 68 2.78 -20.29 -8.64
CA GLU A 68 3.59 -20.75 -7.50
C GLU A 68 3.38 -19.87 -6.26
N LEU A 69 3.21 -18.56 -6.46
CA LEU A 69 2.88 -17.64 -5.37
C LEU A 69 1.55 -18.02 -4.73
N ARG A 70 0.51 -18.27 -5.54
CA ARG A 70 -0.81 -18.64 -5.05
C ARG A 70 -0.78 -19.94 -4.25
N LYS A 71 -0.06 -20.96 -4.74
CA LYS A 71 0.10 -22.24 -4.04
C LYS A 71 0.69 -22.03 -2.64
N ARG A 72 1.76 -21.24 -2.52
CA ARG A 72 2.37 -20.92 -1.21
C ARG A 72 1.45 -20.13 -0.28
N LEU A 73 0.63 -19.23 -0.81
CA LEU A 73 -0.37 -18.50 -0.03
C LEU A 73 -1.44 -19.46 0.50
N ASP A 74 -1.94 -20.34 -0.37
CA ASP A 74 -2.93 -21.37 -0.02
C ASP A 74 -2.36 -22.34 1.03
N ASP A 75 -1.09 -22.76 0.92
CA ASP A 75 -0.42 -23.64 1.90
C ASP A 75 -0.43 -23.03 3.31
N HIS A 76 -0.16 -21.72 3.42
CA HIS A 76 -0.25 -21.01 4.71
C HIS A 76 -1.66 -21.04 5.27
N ILE A 77 -2.66 -20.72 4.44
CA ILE A 77 -4.08 -20.70 4.84
C ILE A 77 -4.52 -22.10 5.30
N GLN A 78 -4.01 -23.16 4.67
CA GLN A 78 -4.32 -24.55 5.01
C GLN A 78 -3.53 -25.07 6.21
N SER A 79 -2.38 -24.46 6.54
CA SER A 79 -1.53 -24.90 7.67
C SER A 79 -2.21 -24.78 9.04
N SER A 80 -3.24 -23.92 9.17
CA SER A 80 -4.00 -23.76 10.41
C SER A 80 -5.43 -23.31 10.10
N SER A 81 -6.41 -23.85 10.82
CA SER A 81 -7.83 -23.49 10.65
C SER A 81 -8.14 -22.00 10.85
N ASN A 82 -7.22 -21.26 11.49
CA ASN A 82 -7.32 -19.82 11.73
C ASN A 82 -6.14 -19.04 11.15
N ALA A 83 -5.48 -19.58 10.13
CA ALA A 83 -4.42 -18.85 9.45
C ALA A 83 -4.99 -17.61 8.74
N LYS A 84 -4.27 -16.49 8.85
CA LYS A 84 -4.63 -15.21 8.25
C LYS A 84 -3.46 -14.57 7.54
N LEU A 85 -3.76 -13.94 6.40
CA LEU A 85 -2.81 -13.15 5.62
C LEU A 85 -3.16 -11.67 5.71
N ILE A 86 -2.19 -10.88 6.17
CA ILE A 86 -2.24 -9.43 6.14
C ILE A 86 -1.43 -8.96 4.94
N LEU A 87 -2.05 -8.24 4.01
CA LEU A 87 -1.41 -7.71 2.84
C LEU A 87 -1.06 -6.24 3.01
N SER A 88 0.13 -5.90 2.54
CA SER A 88 0.58 -4.53 2.48
C SER A 88 1.36 -4.31 1.18
N ILE A 89 0.83 -3.45 0.30
CA ILE A 89 1.46 -3.11 -0.97
C ILE A 89 1.69 -1.62 -1.00
N ASP A 90 2.94 -1.20 -1.17
CA ASP A 90 3.32 0.21 -1.22
C ASP A 90 4.56 0.40 -2.10
N ARG A 91 4.79 1.64 -2.55
CA ARG A 91 6.13 2.03 -3.00
C ARG A 91 7.03 2.20 -1.79
N MET A 92 8.33 1.93 -1.95
CA MET A 92 9.33 2.28 -0.95
C MET A 92 9.41 3.81 -0.86
N ASP A 93 8.62 4.40 0.04
CA ASP A 93 8.45 5.85 0.18
C ASP A 93 8.13 6.19 1.64
N TYR A 94 8.76 7.24 2.17
CA TYR A 94 8.69 7.60 3.58
C TYR A 94 7.28 8.07 3.99
N THR A 95 6.46 8.50 3.03
CA THR A 95 5.07 8.90 3.27
C THR A 95 4.14 7.71 3.56
N LYS A 96 4.55 6.48 3.22
CA LYS A 96 3.71 5.27 3.34
C LYS A 96 3.74 4.62 4.72
N GLY A 97 4.58 5.10 5.64
CA GLY A 97 4.59 4.61 7.02
C GLY A 97 5.02 3.13 7.17
N ILE A 98 5.81 2.61 6.22
CA ILE A 98 6.26 1.20 6.19
C ILE A 98 6.93 0.77 7.52
N PRO A 99 7.88 1.54 8.10
CA PRO A 99 8.50 1.15 9.37
C PRO A 99 7.51 1.09 10.54
N ASN A 100 6.55 2.03 10.58
CA ASN A 100 5.54 2.09 11.64
C ASN A 100 4.64 0.86 11.59
N ARG A 101 4.28 0.41 10.38
CA ARG A 101 3.50 -0.80 10.15
C ARG A 101 4.21 -2.04 10.67
N ILE A 102 5.50 -2.17 10.37
CA ILE A 102 6.32 -3.31 10.80
C ILE A 102 6.44 -3.32 12.34
N ARG A 103 6.68 -2.16 12.96
CA ARG A 103 6.71 -2.04 14.44
C ARG A 103 5.36 -2.37 15.08
N ALA A 104 4.26 -1.92 14.47
CA ALA A 104 2.92 -2.25 14.95
C ALA A 104 2.63 -3.75 14.86
N PHE A 105 3.10 -4.43 13.80
CA PHE A 105 2.97 -5.87 13.66
C PHE A 105 3.80 -6.64 14.69
N GLU A 106 5.03 -6.20 14.98
CA GLU A 106 5.80 -6.75 16.10
C GLU A 106 5.06 -6.60 17.43
N TYR A 107 4.59 -5.39 17.74
CA TYR A 107 3.85 -5.13 18.96
C TYR A 107 2.60 -6.02 19.06
N PHE A 108 1.89 -6.22 17.96
CA PHE A 108 0.75 -7.14 17.87
C PHE A 108 1.14 -8.58 18.23
N LEU A 109 2.25 -9.10 17.68
CA LEU A 109 2.71 -10.46 17.96
C LEU A 109 3.22 -10.63 19.40
N ASP A 110 3.85 -9.61 19.99
CA ASP A 110 4.26 -9.62 21.40
C ASP A 110 3.05 -9.58 22.33
N LYS A 111 2.09 -8.69 22.06
CA LYS A 111 0.91 -8.49 22.90
C LYS A 111 -0.10 -9.63 22.81
N TYR A 112 -0.20 -10.27 21.65
CA TYR A 112 -1.16 -11.33 21.39
C TYR A 112 -0.47 -12.61 20.85
N PRO A 113 0.25 -13.36 21.72
CA PRO A 113 0.97 -14.56 21.32
C PRO A 113 0.11 -15.63 20.66
N GLN A 114 -1.21 -15.65 20.91
CA GLN A 114 -2.14 -16.61 20.31
C GLN A 114 -2.25 -16.51 18.78
N PHE A 115 -1.75 -15.43 18.18
CA PHE A 115 -1.71 -15.21 16.73
C PHE A 115 -0.36 -15.55 16.08
N LYS A 116 0.67 -15.86 16.88
CA LYS A 116 1.93 -16.42 16.36
C LYS A 116 1.62 -17.71 15.60
N GLU A 117 2.32 -17.93 14.50
CA GLU A 117 2.12 -19.06 13.56
C GLU A 117 0.77 -19.08 12.82
N LYS A 118 -0.20 -18.24 13.20
CA LYS A 118 -1.49 -18.12 12.50
C LYS A 118 -1.50 -16.95 11.53
N VAL A 119 -0.95 -15.81 11.93
CA VAL A 119 -0.97 -14.60 11.11
C VAL A 119 0.35 -14.43 10.37
N ARG A 120 0.30 -13.98 9.12
CA ARG A 120 1.51 -13.58 8.38
C ARG A 120 1.29 -12.25 7.68
N LEU A 121 2.28 -11.38 7.75
CA LEU A 121 2.32 -10.11 7.04
C LEU A 121 3.05 -10.29 5.71
N VAL A 122 2.35 -10.09 4.60
CA VAL A 122 2.90 -10.10 3.24
C VAL A 122 3.07 -8.66 2.77
N MET A 123 4.32 -8.24 2.60
CA MET A 123 4.71 -6.90 2.21
C MET A 123 5.32 -6.90 0.81
N LEU A 124 4.71 -6.17 -0.11
CA LEU A 124 5.28 -5.86 -1.41
C LEU A 124 5.69 -4.37 -1.44
N ALA A 125 7.00 -4.13 -1.38
CA ALA A 125 7.57 -2.80 -1.48
C ALA A 125 8.17 -2.60 -2.88
N VAL A 126 7.54 -1.78 -3.70
CA VAL A 126 8.02 -1.48 -5.06
C VAL A 126 9.16 -0.45 -4.98
N PRO A 127 10.34 -0.72 -5.58
CA PRO A 127 11.46 0.23 -5.59
C PRO A 127 11.05 1.61 -6.13
N SER A 128 11.51 2.67 -5.47
CA SER A 128 11.24 4.05 -5.88
C SER A 128 12.41 4.94 -5.46
N ARG A 129 12.88 5.80 -6.37
CA ARG A 129 13.90 6.84 -6.11
C ARG A 129 15.12 6.34 -5.32
N SER A 130 15.66 5.19 -5.70
CA SER A 130 16.74 4.50 -4.98
C SER A 130 18.03 5.30 -4.81
N ASP A 131 18.25 6.31 -5.66
CA ASP A 131 19.47 7.12 -5.61
C ASP A 131 19.40 8.24 -4.57
N VAL A 132 18.21 8.51 -4.02
CA VAL A 132 17.98 9.54 -3.02
C VAL A 132 18.35 9.01 -1.63
N PRO A 133 19.23 9.69 -0.85
CA PRO A 133 19.71 9.20 0.44
C PRO A 133 18.61 8.82 1.43
N GLN A 134 17.53 9.59 1.50
CA GLN A 134 16.39 9.34 2.38
C GLN A 134 15.69 8.01 2.04
N TYR A 135 15.56 7.67 0.76
CA TYR A 135 14.96 6.41 0.31
C TYR A 135 15.88 5.22 0.61
N ARG A 136 17.21 5.38 0.48
CA ARG A 136 18.17 4.36 0.92
C ARG A 136 18.10 4.10 2.42
N LYS A 137 18.01 5.17 3.22
CA LYS A 137 17.85 5.05 4.69
C LYS A 137 16.57 4.31 5.06
N LEU A 138 15.45 4.66 4.42
CA LEU A 138 14.16 4.00 4.63
C LEU A 138 14.22 2.51 4.27
N LYS A 139 14.83 2.18 3.12
CA LYS A 139 15.02 0.77 2.73
C LYS A 139 15.84 0.03 3.76
N ARG A 140 16.98 0.60 4.19
CA ARG A 140 17.84 -0.02 5.21
C ARG A 140 17.08 -0.27 6.52
N GLU A 141 16.37 0.74 7.03
CA GLU A 141 15.53 0.61 8.23
C GLU A 141 14.46 -0.48 8.06
N THR A 142 13.82 -0.53 6.90
CA THR A 142 12.81 -1.55 6.59
C THR A 142 13.41 -2.96 6.60
N ASP A 143 14.53 -3.15 5.90
CA ASP A 143 15.23 -4.44 5.82
C ASP A 143 15.72 -4.90 7.20
N GLU A 144 16.28 -3.99 8.00
CA GLU A 144 16.71 -4.25 9.38
C GLU A 144 15.54 -4.66 10.28
N LEU A 145 14.40 -3.96 10.19
CA LEU A 145 13.20 -4.29 10.97
C LEU A 145 12.62 -5.65 10.58
N VAL A 146 12.49 -5.93 9.28
CA VAL A 146 11.99 -7.23 8.79
C VAL A 146 12.93 -8.35 9.24
N GLY A 147 14.24 -8.19 9.05
CA GLY A 147 15.24 -9.17 9.46
C GLY A 147 15.20 -9.45 10.96
N ARG A 148 15.15 -8.39 11.79
CA ARG A 148 15.07 -8.51 13.25
C ARG A 148 13.79 -9.21 13.71
N ILE A 149 12.62 -8.86 13.15
CA ILE A 149 11.34 -9.43 13.55
C ILE A 149 11.22 -10.89 13.10
N ASN A 150 11.64 -11.20 11.87
CA ASN A 150 11.72 -12.58 11.42
C ASN A 150 12.69 -13.37 12.31
N GLY A 151 13.87 -12.83 12.64
CA GLY A 151 14.82 -13.48 13.54
C GLY A 151 14.28 -13.71 14.97
N LYS A 152 13.41 -12.83 15.46
CA LYS A 152 12.80 -12.92 16.79
C LYS A 152 11.69 -13.97 16.89
N PHE A 153 10.82 -14.08 15.87
CA PHE A 153 9.60 -14.89 15.96
C PHE A 153 9.54 -16.08 15.01
N ALA A 154 10.39 -16.15 13.98
CA ALA A 154 10.32 -17.25 13.03
C ALA A 154 10.56 -18.60 13.71
N THR A 155 9.82 -19.60 13.26
CA THR A 155 10.02 -21.01 13.60
C THR A 155 10.44 -21.78 12.34
N VAL A 156 10.69 -23.08 12.48
CA VAL A 156 11.06 -23.94 11.34
C VAL A 156 9.99 -23.94 10.24
N SER A 157 8.72 -23.82 10.62
CA SER A 157 7.57 -23.88 9.71
C SER A 157 6.95 -22.51 9.40
N TRP A 158 7.33 -21.44 10.12
CA TRP A 158 6.64 -20.16 10.02
C TRP A 158 7.61 -18.97 10.01
N THR A 159 7.53 -18.16 8.96
CA THR A 159 8.12 -16.82 8.91
C THR A 159 7.02 -15.77 9.05
N PRO A 160 7.10 -14.83 10.01
CA PRO A 160 6.02 -13.88 10.28
C PRO A 160 5.84 -12.81 9.19
N ILE A 161 6.94 -12.37 8.55
CA ILE A 161 6.91 -11.35 7.50
C ILE A 161 7.49 -11.90 6.19
N TRP A 162 6.68 -11.95 5.14
CA TRP A 162 7.13 -12.13 3.77
C TRP A 162 7.32 -10.78 3.10
N TYR A 163 8.57 -10.41 2.84
CA TYR A 163 8.93 -9.11 2.30
C TYR A 163 9.52 -9.24 0.89
N PHE A 164 8.88 -8.58 -0.07
CA PHE A 164 9.28 -8.55 -1.46
C PHE A 164 9.65 -7.12 -1.87
N TYR A 165 10.93 -6.89 -2.18
CA TYR A 165 11.41 -5.62 -2.72
C TYR A 165 11.58 -5.69 -4.25
N ARG A 166 10.46 -5.64 -4.98
CA ARG A 166 10.42 -5.73 -6.45
C ARG A 166 9.04 -5.31 -6.98
N SER A 167 8.93 -5.07 -8.27
CA SER A 167 7.63 -5.05 -8.94
C SER A 167 7.10 -6.47 -9.12
N MET A 168 5.78 -6.63 -9.15
CA MET A 168 5.13 -7.90 -9.48
C MET A 168 4.23 -7.74 -10.72
N PRO A 169 4.13 -8.80 -11.55
CA PRO A 169 3.13 -8.84 -12.61
C PRO A 169 1.71 -8.67 -12.06
N PHE A 170 0.81 -8.17 -12.90
CA PHE A 170 -0.59 -7.93 -12.53
C PHE A 170 -1.27 -9.18 -11.95
N GLU A 171 -1.09 -10.35 -12.59
CA GLU A 171 -1.70 -11.61 -12.13
C GLU A 171 -1.26 -11.97 -10.69
N ASN A 172 0.02 -11.76 -10.35
CA ASN A 172 0.52 -12.02 -8.99
C ASN A 172 -0.02 -11.01 -7.97
N LEU A 173 -0.29 -9.77 -8.38
CA LEU A 173 -0.96 -8.79 -7.53
C LEU A 173 -2.40 -9.24 -7.23
N ILE A 174 -3.11 -9.76 -8.22
CA ILE A 174 -4.46 -10.30 -8.05
C ILE A 174 -4.43 -11.52 -7.13
N ASP A 175 -3.43 -12.40 -7.23
CA ASP A 175 -3.23 -13.49 -6.28
C ASP A 175 -3.10 -12.97 -4.84
N LEU A 176 -2.28 -11.93 -4.62
CA LEU A 176 -2.13 -11.33 -3.30
C LEU A 176 -3.44 -10.72 -2.80
N TYR A 177 -4.13 -9.91 -3.61
CA TYR A 177 -5.38 -9.28 -3.21
C TYR A 177 -6.47 -10.29 -2.87
N THR A 178 -6.60 -11.35 -3.67
CA THR A 178 -7.68 -12.34 -3.49
C THR A 178 -7.37 -13.42 -2.45
N SER A 179 -6.11 -13.60 -2.05
CA SER A 179 -5.72 -14.55 -0.99
C SER A 179 -5.68 -13.92 0.40
N SER A 180 -5.71 -12.60 0.50
CA SER A 180 -5.45 -11.91 1.77
C SER A 180 -6.73 -11.57 2.52
N ASP A 181 -6.71 -11.77 3.83
CA ASP A 181 -7.87 -11.49 4.70
C ASP A 181 -7.95 -10.01 5.10
N ILE A 182 -6.80 -9.35 5.23
CA ILE A 182 -6.69 -7.99 5.77
C ILE A 182 -5.79 -7.16 4.87
N ALA A 183 -6.27 -6.01 4.41
CA ALA A 183 -5.43 -5.00 3.76
C ALA A 183 -4.94 -3.98 4.79
N LEU A 184 -3.63 -3.87 4.97
CA LEU A 184 -2.99 -2.95 5.91
C LEU A 184 -2.39 -1.75 5.19
N VAL A 185 -3.24 -0.73 5.02
CA VAL A 185 -2.92 0.53 4.33
C VAL A 185 -2.81 1.66 5.35
N THR A 186 -1.58 2.07 5.67
CA THR A 186 -1.28 2.99 6.80
C THR A 186 -0.34 4.15 6.42
N PRO A 187 -0.63 4.92 5.36
CA PRO A 187 0.21 6.04 4.99
C PRO A 187 0.14 7.15 6.06
N ILE A 188 1.26 7.84 6.27
CA ILE A 188 1.33 9.06 7.10
C ILE A 188 0.64 10.21 6.37
N ARG A 189 0.85 10.30 5.05
CA ARG A 189 0.19 11.26 4.17
C ARG A 189 0.13 10.69 2.76
N ASP A 190 -1.04 10.69 2.16
CA ASP A 190 -1.24 10.21 0.79
C ASP A 190 -2.27 11.10 0.09
N GLY A 191 -2.09 11.36 -1.20
CA GLY A 191 -3.10 12.10 -1.96
C GLY A 191 -4.29 11.21 -2.31
N MET A 192 -4.00 10.01 -2.79
CA MET A 192 -4.98 8.97 -3.08
C MET A 192 -4.26 7.63 -3.00
N ASN A 193 -4.84 6.67 -2.26
CA ASN A 193 -4.28 5.33 -2.16
C ASN A 193 -5.07 4.37 -3.06
N LEU A 194 -4.55 4.10 -4.26
CA LEU A 194 -5.20 3.21 -5.22
C LEU A 194 -5.08 1.73 -4.84
N VAL A 195 -4.19 1.36 -3.92
CA VAL A 195 -4.07 -0.01 -3.41
C VAL A 195 -5.27 -0.36 -2.53
N ALA A 196 -5.90 0.63 -1.90
CA ALA A 196 -7.08 0.44 -1.06
C ALA A 196 -8.41 0.34 -1.82
N LYS A 197 -8.43 0.59 -3.14
CA LYS A 197 -9.62 0.54 -3.98
C LYS A 197 -9.75 -0.83 -4.63
#